data_AF-A0A9X8H4D8-F1
#
_entry.id   AF-A0A9X8H4D8-F1
#
_cell.length_a   1.000
_cell.length_b   1.000
_cell.length_c   1.000
_cell.angle_alpha   90.00
_cell.angle_beta   90.00
_cell.angle_gamma   90.00
#
_symmetry.space_group_name_H-M   'P 1'
#
loop_
_entity.id
_entity.type
_entity.pdbx_description
1 polymer ?
#
loop_
_entity_poly.entity_id
_entity_poly.type
_entity_poly.pdbx_seq_one_letter_code
_entity_poly.pdbx_strand_id
1 'polypeptide(L)'
;MCIILDECVLLIVLSLQALTILPAIAVTREVGLAVLSLYLITALFSVTYAFLYTLRECCPCINALQRHGSKFFYVLHIGLIATTVATISILLEPFLSGVDFSEYCLTNALDHNLSSTGCLKLQGYTVVALMTLTLEVGLSVYMLVLGRRISKKHAVEYA
;
A
#
# COMPACT_ATOMS: atom_id res chain seq x y z
N MET A 1 23.16 -22.71 -1.02
CA MET A 1 21.74 -22.33 -1.06
C MET A 1 21.64 -20.92 -0.52
N CYS A 2 21.39 -19.91 -1.37
CA CYS A 2 21.25 -18.52 -0.89
C CYS A 2 19.88 -18.38 -0.24
N ILE A 3 19.86 -18.26 1.09
CA ILE A 3 18.64 -17.91 1.82
C ILE A 3 18.46 -16.40 1.64
N ILE A 4 17.47 -16.00 0.85
CA ILE A 4 17.10 -14.58 0.75
C ILE A 4 16.62 -14.14 2.14
N LEU A 5 17.25 -13.09 2.69
CA LEU A 5 16.86 -12.49 3.97
C LEU A 5 15.43 -11.95 3.87
N ASP A 6 14.63 -12.09 4.94
CA ASP A 6 13.24 -11.61 4.97
C ASP A 6 13.13 -10.10 4.72
N GLU A 7 14.17 -9.35 5.11
CA GLU A 7 14.36 -7.93 4.87
C GLU A 7 14.48 -7.61 3.37
N CYS A 8 15.18 -8.45 2.61
CA CYS A 8 15.30 -8.29 1.15
C CYS A 8 13.97 -8.62 0.45
N VAL A 9 13.26 -9.67 0.91
CA VAL A 9 11.93 -9.98 0.39
C VAL A 9 10.96 -8.83 0.68
N LEU A 10 11.03 -8.24 1.87
CA LEU A 10 10.24 -7.07 2.24
C LEU A 10 10.48 -5.89 1.29
N LEU A 11 11.73 -5.58 0.93
CA LEU A 11 12.03 -4.51 -0.04
C LEU A 11 11.45 -4.78 -1.44
N ILE A 12 11.49 -6.03 -1.89
CA ILE A 12 10.89 -6.43 -3.17
C ILE A 12 9.37 -6.25 -3.12
N VAL A 13 8.72 -6.72 -2.05
CA VAL A 13 7.27 -6.59 -1.89
C VAL A 13 6.85 -5.13 -1.82
N LEU A 14 7.55 -4.29 -1.03
CA LEU A 14 7.29 -2.84 -1.01
C LEU A 14 7.42 -2.21 -2.40
N SER A 15 8.45 -2.59 -3.18
CA SER A 15 8.61 -2.08 -4.54
C SER A 15 7.45 -2.47 -5.45
N LEU A 16 6.93 -3.70 -5.32
CA LEU A 16 5.72 -4.13 -6.02
C LEU A 16 4.49 -3.36 -5.55
N GLN A 17 4.37 -3.09 -4.25
CA GLN A 17 3.26 -2.32 -3.67
C GLN A 17 3.26 -0.86 -4.16
N ALA A 18 4.44 -0.27 -4.37
CA ALA A 18 4.55 1.06 -4.96
C ALA A 18 3.93 1.07 -6.37
N LEU A 19 4.24 0.07 -7.20
CA LEU A 19 3.79 -0.01 -8.58
C LEU A 19 2.27 -0.24 -8.70
N THR A 20 1.69 -1.03 -7.79
CA THR A 20 0.26 -1.37 -7.80
C THR A 20 -0.65 -0.19 -7.42
N ILE A 21 -0.13 0.77 -6.64
CA ILE A 21 -0.89 1.94 -6.16
C ILE A 21 -0.90 3.08 -7.20
N LEU A 22 0.11 3.18 -8.07
CA LEU A 22 0.23 4.28 -9.05
C LEU A 22 -1.01 4.53 -9.92
N PRO A 23 -1.67 3.49 -10.47
CA PRO A 23 -2.85 3.70 -11.32
C PRO A 23 -4.03 4.34 -10.57
N ALA A 24 -4.18 4.08 -9.27
CA ALA A 24 -5.25 4.67 -8.47
C ALA A 24 -5.10 6.19 -8.33
N ILE A 25 -3.86 6.69 -8.27
CA ILE A 25 -3.53 8.12 -8.25
C ILE A 25 -3.87 8.78 -9.58
N ALA A 26 -3.58 8.10 -10.69
CA ALA A 26 -3.87 8.63 -12.01
C ALA A 26 -5.38 8.79 -12.26
N VAL A 27 -6.19 7.87 -11.72
CA VAL A 27 -7.66 7.85 -11.91
C VAL A 27 -8.38 8.74 -10.90
N THR A 28 -7.97 8.75 -9.63
CA THR A 28 -8.61 9.53 -8.55
C THR A 28 -7.61 10.37 -7.80
N ARG A 29 -7.74 11.70 -7.88
CA ARG A 29 -6.78 12.63 -7.26
C ARG A 29 -6.79 12.52 -5.73
N GLU A 30 -7.94 12.77 -5.09
CA GLU A 30 -8.01 12.86 -3.63
C GLU A 30 -7.78 11.50 -2.97
N VAL A 31 -8.49 10.47 -3.44
CA VAL A 31 -8.39 9.11 -2.89
C VAL A 31 -7.01 8.52 -3.16
N GLY A 32 -6.47 8.70 -4.37
CA GLY A 32 -5.14 8.20 -4.71
C GLY A 32 -4.02 8.85 -3.90
N LEU A 33 -4.09 10.17 -3.64
CA LEU A 33 -3.10 10.86 -2.78
C LEU A 33 -3.15 10.36 -1.33
N ALA A 34 -4.34 10.05 -0.80
CA ALA A 34 -4.49 9.48 0.53
C ALA A 34 -3.85 8.08 0.62
N VAL A 35 -4.11 7.20 -0.37
CA VAL A 35 -3.50 5.87 -0.44
C VAL A 35 -1.98 5.97 -0.56
N LEU A 36 -1.47 6.84 -1.44
CA LEU A 36 -0.03 7.04 -1.61
C LEU A 36 0.64 7.49 -0.31
N SER A 37 0.04 8.45 0.38
CA SER A 37 0.59 9.01 1.62
C SER A 37 0.66 7.94 2.72
N LEU A 38 -0.40 7.14 2.86
CA LEU A 38 -0.42 6.02 3.79
C LEU A 38 0.61 4.95 3.41
N TYR A 39 0.74 4.65 2.12
CA TYR A 39 1.76 3.73 1.62
C TYR A 39 3.18 4.21 1.95
N LEU A 40 3.51 5.49 1.69
CA LEU A 40 4.84 6.03 1.97
C LEU A 40 5.21 5.95 3.46
N ILE A 41 4.27 6.28 4.34
CA ILE A 41 4.45 6.15 5.80
C ILE A 41 4.68 4.67 6.16
N THR A 42 3.84 3.78 5.62
CA THR A 42 3.92 2.34 5.86
C THR A 42 5.24 1.75 5.36
N ALA A 43 5.70 2.15 4.18
CA ALA A 43 6.94 1.70 3.56
C ALA A 43 8.15 2.18 4.36
N LEU A 44 8.22 3.47 4.69
CA LEU A 44 9.32 4.03 5.49
C LEU A 44 9.42 3.32 6.84
N PHE A 45 8.29 3.18 7.53
CA PHE A 45 8.23 2.46 8.80
C PHE A 45 8.65 0.99 8.66
N SER A 46 8.18 0.30 7.62
CA SER A 46 8.51 -1.10 7.35
C SER A 46 10.00 -1.30 7.12
N VAL A 47 10.64 -0.39 6.37
CA VAL A 47 12.10 -0.40 6.15
C VAL A 47 12.83 -0.13 7.47
N THR A 48 12.48 0.93 8.19
CA THR A 48 13.13 1.23 9.48
C THR A 48 12.98 0.08 10.47
N TYR A 49 11.80 -0.55 10.52
CA TYR A 49 11.56 -1.69 11.38
C TYR A 49 12.38 -2.91 10.94
N ALA A 50 12.39 -3.27 9.65
CA ALA A 50 13.14 -4.44 9.16
C ALA A 50 14.66 -4.33 9.36
N PHE A 51 15.20 -3.12 9.28
CA PHE A 51 16.63 -2.86 9.44
C PHE A 51 16.99 -2.28 10.82
N LEU A 52 16.17 -2.56 11.85
CA LEU A 52 16.40 -2.03 13.20
C LEU A 52 17.79 -2.39 13.75
N TYR A 53 18.32 -3.56 13.39
CA TYR A 53 19.62 -4.06 13.87
C TYR A 53 20.79 -3.23 13.37
N THR A 54 20.74 -2.69 12.15
CA THR A 54 21.80 -1.80 11.63
C THR A 54 21.72 -0.41 12.24
N LEU A 55 20.54 0.00 12.70
CA LEU A 55 20.31 1.33 13.27
C LEU A 55 20.61 1.40 14.77
N ARG A 56 20.69 0.25 15.46
CA ARG A 56 20.89 0.14 16.92
C ARG A 56 22.07 0.96 17.45
N GLU A 57 23.16 1.02 16.68
CA GLU A 57 24.38 1.74 17.08
C GLU A 57 24.25 3.26 16.97
N CYS A 58 23.30 3.76 16.16
CA CYS A 58 23.19 5.19 15.87
C CYS A 58 22.24 5.97 16.80
N CYS A 59 21.22 5.33 17.41
CA CYS A 59 20.17 6.07 18.13
C CYS A 59 19.56 5.32 19.35
N PRO A 60 19.61 5.88 20.57
CA PRO A 60 19.00 5.28 21.77
C PRO A 60 17.45 5.29 21.77
N CYS A 61 16.81 6.08 20.90
CA CYS A 61 15.34 6.11 20.72
C CYS A 61 14.77 4.79 20.15
N ILE A 62 15.63 3.88 19.69
CA ILE A 62 15.27 2.62 19.04
C ILE A 62 14.61 1.62 20.01
N ASN A 63 14.81 1.78 21.32
CA ASN A 63 14.20 0.90 22.34
C ASN A 63 12.66 0.90 22.29
N ALA A 64 12.04 2.05 21.98
CA ALA A 64 10.58 2.13 21.83
C ALA A 64 10.09 1.40 20.58
N LEU A 65 10.83 1.55 19.47
CA LEU A 65 10.54 0.90 18.19
C LEU A 65 10.79 -0.61 18.26
N GLN A 66 11.77 -1.05 19.04
CA GLN A 66 12.00 -2.47 19.33
C GLN A 66 10.82 -3.10 20.09
N ARG A 67 10.26 -2.37 21.08
CA ARG A 67 9.19 -2.89 21.95
C ARG A 67 7.80 -2.86 21.30
N HIS A 68 7.51 -1.85 20.48
CA HIS A 68 6.18 -1.64 19.91
C HIS A 68 6.14 -1.69 18.38
N GLY A 69 7.29 -1.82 17.71
CA GLY A 69 7.38 -1.70 16.26
C GLY A 69 6.57 -2.73 15.50
N SER A 70 6.46 -3.96 16.02
CA SER A 70 5.60 -4.98 15.43
C SER A 70 4.12 -4.53 15.42
N LYS A 71 3.62 -3.95 16.51
CA LYS A 71 2.24 -3.47 16.60
C LYS A 71 1.97 -2.37 15.58
N PHE A 72 2.86 -1.38 15.49
CA PHE A 72 2.75 -0.30 14.51
C PHE A 72 2.82 -0.82 13.08
N PHE A 73 3.71 -1.79 12.80
CA PHE A 73 3.78 -2.46 11.50
C PHE A 73 2.42 -3.08 11.12
N TYR A 74 1.81 -3.87 12.02
CA TYR A 74 0.50 -4.48 11.76
C TYR A 74 -0.60 -3.43 11.56
N VAL A 75 -0.66 -2.39 12.40
CA VAL A 75 -1.67 -1.34 12.30
C VAL A 75 -1.57 -0.60 10.96
N LEU A 76 -0.34 -0.27 10.53
CA LEU A 76 -0.12 0.43 9.26
C LEU A 76 -0.54 -0.43 8.05
N HIS A 77 -0.14 -1.71 8.02
CA HIS A 77 -0.52 -2.60 6.92
C HIS A 77 -2.01 -2.97 6.92
N ILE A 78 -2.65 -3.14 8.08
CA ILE A 78 -4.11 -3.31 8.17
C ILE A 78 -4.83 -2.04 7.71
N GLY A 79 -4.32 -0.87 8.08
CA GLY A 79 -4.80 0.42 7.59
C GLY A 79 -4.70 0.51 6.07
N LEU A 80 -3.55 0.14 5.50
CA LEU A 80 -3.33 0.14 4.06
C LEU A 80 -4.32 -0.80 3.34
N ILE A 81 -4.57 -1.99 3.87
CA ILE A 81 -5.59 -2.92 3.36
C ILE A 81 -6.98 -2.26 3.39
N ALA A 82 -7.39 -1.71 4.53
CA ALA A 82 -8.71 -1.10 4.69
C ALA A 82 -8.92 0.08 3.74
N THR A 83 -7.93 0.97 3.63
CA THR A 83 -7.98 2.10 2.70
C THR A 83 -8.02 1.62 1.25
N THR A 84 -7.23 0.62 0.89
CA THR A 84 -7.21 0.05 -0.47
C THR A 84 -8.56 -0.57 -0.84
N VAL A 85 -9.18 -1.33 0.08
CA VAL A 85 -10.52 -1.91 -0.13
C VAL A 85 -11.58 -0.81 -0.27
N ALA A 86 -11.50 0.26 0.52
CA ALA A 86 -12.38 1.42 0.37
C ALA A 86 -12.19 2.09 -1.00
N THR A 87 -10.94 2.27 -1.46
CA THR A 87 -10.65 2.80 -2.80
C THR A 87 -11.19 1.91 -3.91
N ILE A 88 -11.03 0.59 -3.81
CA ILE A 88 -11.62 -0.38 -4.74
C ILE A 88 -13.14 -0.21 -4.81
N SER A 89 -13.80 -0.03 -3.65
CA SER A 89 -15.25 0.14 -3.59
C SER A 89 -15.71 1.41 -4.31
N ILE A 90 -14.98 2.52 -4.13
CA ILE A 90 -15.24 3.80 -4.83
C ILE A 90 -15.04 3.63 -6.35
N LEU A 91 -13.97 2.97 -6.77
CA LEU A 91 -13.68 2.74 -8.19
C LEU A 91 -14.65 1.74 -8.86
N LEU A 92 -15.32 0.90 -8.07
CA LEU A 92 -16.36 -0.01 -8.54
C LEU A 92 -17.73 0.66 -8.70
N GLU A 93 -17.99 1.76 -7.99
CA GLU A 93 -19.28 2.46 -7.99
C GLU A 93 -19.82 2.77 -9.41
N PRO A 94 -19.02 3.28 -10.37
CA PRO A 94 -19.49 3.52 -11.73
C PRO A 94 -20.04 2.25 -12.40
N PHE A 95 -19.45 1.10 -12.12
CA PHE A 95 -19.82 -0.20 -12.72
C PHE A 95 -21.00 -0.87 -12.03
N LEU A 96 -21.31 -0.48 -10.79
CA LEU A 96 -22.40 -1.04 -9.99
C LEU A 96 -23.64 -0.15 -9.99
N SER A 97 -23.52 1.11 -10.41
CA SER A 97 -24.61 2.10 -10.40
C SER A 97 -25.74 1.84 -11.40
N GLY A 98 -25.51 1.01 -12.42
CA GLY A 98 -26.46 0.76 -13.51
C GLY A 98 -26.59 1.91 -14.52
N VAL A 99 -25.80 2.97 -14.37
CA VAL A 99 -25.69 4.10 -15.30
C VAL A 99 -24.50 3.89 -16.24
N ASP A 100 -24.56 4.42 -17.46
CA ASP A 100 -23.43 4.37 -18.38
C ASP A 100 -22.21 5.09 -17.79
N PHE A 101 -21.03 4.47 -17.87
CA PHE A 101 -19.78 5.00 -17.29
C PHE A 101 -19.47 6.43 -17.77
N SER A 102 -19.74 6.73 -19.04
CA SER A 102 -19.48 8.06 -19.61
C SER A 102 -20.34 9.13 -18.96
N GLU A 103 -21.61 8.81 -18.64
CA GLU A 103 -22.51 9.73 -17.96
C GLU A 103 -22.06 9.91 -16.50
N TYR A 104 -21.78 8.81 -15.80
CA TYR A 104 -21.25 8.86 -14.43
C TYR A 104 -19.96 9.69 -14.32
N CYS A 105 -19.07 9.54 -15.28
CA CYS A 105 -17.79 10.25 -15.34
C CYS A 105 -17.99 11.76 -15.44
N LEU A 106 -18.89 12.22 -16.31
CA LEU A 106 -19.19 13.64 -16.49
C LEU A 106 -19.94 14.22 -15.28
N THR A 107 -20.92 13.49 -14.74
CA THR A 107 -21.70 13.92 -13.57
C THR A 107 -20.82 14.12 -12.33
N ASN A 108 -19.78 13.30 -12.18
CA ASN A 108 -18.85 13.35 -11.05
C ASN A 108 -17.53 14.05 -11.36
N ALA A 109 -17.40 14.72 -12.51
CA ALA A 109 -16.19 15.43 -12.95
C ALA A 109 -14.91 14.57 -12.85
N LEU A 110 -15.01 13.27 -13.14
CA LEU A 110 -13.89 12.32 -13.08
C LEU A 110 -12.86 12.53 -14.20
N ASP A 111 -13.23 13.24 -15.26
CA ASP A 111 -12.35 13.70 -16.33
C ASP A 111 -11.35 14.78 -15.88
N HIS A 112 -11.60 15.47 -14.77
CA HIS A 112 -10.65 16.34 -14.08
C HIS A 112 -9.64 15.54 -13.22
N ASN A 113 -9.13 14.44 -13.74
CA ASN A 113 -8.11 13.62 -13.08
C ASN A 113 -6.68 14.13 -13.31
N LEU A 114 -5.72 13.63 -12.53
CA LEU A 114 -4.30 14.04 -12.60
C LEU A 114 -3.64 13.71 -13.94
N SER A 115 -4.18 12.74 -14.68
CA SER A 115 -3.65 12.33 -15.98
C SER A 115 -4.28 13.08 -17.16
N SER A 116 -5.20 14.01 -16.92
CA SER A 116 -6.02 14.69 -17.94
C SER A 116 -6.67 13.71 -18.93
N THR A 117 -7.01 12.52 -18.45
CA THR A 117 -7.59 11.46 -19.28
C THR A 117 -9.10 11.66 -19.38
N GLY A 118 -9.62 11.79 -20.61
CA GLY A 118 -11.06 11.89 -20.84
C GLY A 118 -11.82 10.58 -20.52
N CYS A 119 -13.13 10.70 -20.27
CA CYS A 119 -14.00 9.61 -19.81
C CYS A 119 -13.90 8.32 -20.65
N LEU A 120 -13.72 8.44 -21.97
CA LEU A 120 -13.63 7.31 -22.89
C LEU A 120 -12.45 6.37 -22.61
N LYS A 121 -11.31 6.92 -22.19
CA LYS A 121 -10.11 6.13 -21.81
C LYS A 121 -10.08 5.83 -20.31
N LEU A 122 -10.76 6.65 -19.51
CA LEU A 122 -10.78 6.53 -18.06
C LEU A 122 -11.42 5.22 -17.58
N GLN A 123 -12.42 4.71 -18.31
CA GLN A 123 -13.03 3.41 -18.02
C GLN A 123 -11.99 2.28 -18.01
N GLY A 124 -11.15 2.21 -19.05
CA GLY A 124 -10.09 1.21 -19.16
C GLY A 124 -9.03 1.35 -18.05
N TYR A 125 -8.62 2.57 -17.75
CA TYR A 125 -7.67 2.81 -16.65
C TYR A 125 -8.25 2.50 -15.27
N THR A 126 -9.56 2.68 -15.07
CA THR A 126 -10.25 2.30 -13.84
C THR A 126 -10.18 0.78 -13.64
N VAL A 127 -10.39 -0.01 -14.71
CA VAL A 127 -10.25 -1.47 -14.65
C VAL A 127 -8.81 -1.89 -14.30
N VAL A 128 -7.81 -1.25 -14.93
CA VAL A 128 -6.39 -1.51 -14.59
C VAL A 128 -6.12 -1.18 -13.13
N ALA A 129 -6.60 -0.03 -12.63
CA ALA A 129 -6.45 0.36 -11.24
C ALA A 129 -7.13 -0.64 -10.28
N LEU A 130 -8.33 -1.13 -10.61
CA LEU A 130 -9.01 -2.16 -9.81
C LEU A 130 -8.18 -3.46 -9.73
N MET A 131 -7.62 -3.92 -10.85
CA MET A 131 -6.77 -5.11 -10.88
C MET A 131 -5.51 -4.92 -10.03
N THR A 132 -4.82 -3.78 -10.17
CA THR A 132 -3.57 -3.54 -9.43
C THR A 132 -3.82 -3.31 -7.95
N LEU A 133 -4.90 -2.62 -7.55
CA LEU A 133 -5.27 -2.46 -6.14
C LEU A 133 -5.71 -3.80 -5.52
N THR A 134 -6.33 -4.70 -6.28
CA THR A 134 -6.64 -6.04 -5.78
C THR A 134 -5.37 -6.83 -5.49
N LEU A 135 -4.37 -6.73 -6.38
CA LEU A 135 -3.05 -7.30 -6.14
C LEU A 135 -2.38 -6.67 -4.91
N GLU A 136 -2.55 -5.36 -4.71
CA GLU A 136 -2.02 -4.63 -3.55
C GLU A 136 -2.54 -5.17 -2.21
N VAL A 137 -3.84 -5.51 -2.14
CA VAL A 137 -4.41 -6.15 -0.95
C VAL A 137 -3.71 -7.49 -0.68
N GLY A 138 -3.46 -8.29 -1.72
CA GLY A 138 -2.74 -9.56 -1.61
C GLY A 138 -1.30 -9.38 -1.11
N LEU A 139 -0.58 -8.40 -1.66
CA LEU A 139 0.78 -8.05 -1.23
C LEU A 139 0.80 -7.56 0.23
N SER A 140 -0.17 -6.73 0.63
CA SER A 140 -0.29 -6.25 2.00
C SER A 140 -0.56 -7.39 2.99
N VAL A 141 -1.41 -8.36 2.64
CA VAL A 141 -1.63 -9.57 3.47
C VAL A 141 -0.35 -10.38 3.59
N TYR A 142 0.40 -10.52 2.49
CA TYR A 142 1.71 -11.18 2.52
C TYR A 142 2.72 -10.44 3.42
N MET A 143 2.69 -9.10 3.43
CA MET A 143 3.50 -8.28 4.33
C MET A 143 3.18 -8.55 5.81
N LEU A 144 1.94 -8.83 6.18
CA LEU A 144 1.60 -9.23 7.56
C LEU A 144 2.31 -10.53 7.96
N VAL A 145 2.41 -11.49 7.04
CA VAL A 145 3.11 -12.77 7.26
C VAL A 145 4.62 -12.54 7.41
N LEU A 146 5.21 -11.72 6.52
CA LEU A 146 6.61 -11.30 6.62
C LEU A 146 6.90 -10.56 7.94
N GLY A 147 6.05 -9.62 8.33
CA GLY A 147 6.16 -8.87 9.58
C GLY A 147 6.18 -9.78 10.80
N ARG A 148 5.42 -10.89 10.78
CA ARG A 148 5.48 -11.91 11.83
C ARG A 148 6.85 -12.59 11.91
N ARG A 149 7.46 -12.90 10.77
CA ARG A 149 8.78 -13.55 10.71
C ARG A 149 9.87 -12.61 11.19
N ILE A 150 9.87 -11.36 10.72
CA ILE A 150 10.80 -10.30 11.16
C ILE A 150 10.65 -10.03 12.65
N SER A 151 9.42 -9.91 13.17
CA SER A 151 9.19 -9.69 14.60
C SER A 151 9.68 -10.85 15.46
N LYS A 152 9.59 -12.10 14.99
CA LYS A 152 10.16 -13.26 15.71
C LYS A 152 11.68 -13.20 15.72
N LYS A 153 12.30 -12.84 14.60
CA LYS A 153 13.76 -12.66 14.49
C LYS A 153 14.25 -11.61 15.48
N HIS A 154 13.60 -10.45 15.55
CA HIS A 154 13.91 -9.43 16.55
C HIS A 154 13.71 -9.92 17.98
N ALA A 155 12.65 -10.67 18.27
CA ALA A 155 12.46 -11.21 19.62
C ALA A 155 13.61 -12.13 20.07
N VAL A 156 14.30 -12.80 19.14
CA VAL A 156 15.47 -13.64 19.44
C VAL A 156 16.75 -12.81 19.52
N GLU A 157 16.97 -11.88 18.59
CA GLU A 157 18.19 -11.06 18.52
C GLU A 157 18.29 -10.02 19.65
N TYR A 158 17.16 -9.68 20.26
CA TYR A 158 17.08 -8.68 21.32
C TYR A 158 16.50 -9.20 22.64
N ALA A 159 16.36 -10.52 22.81
CA ALA A 159 16.14 -11.14 24.13
C ALA A 159 17.44 -11.11 24.96
#